data_AF-A0A1G0I6C3-F1
#
_entry.id   AF-A0A1G0I6C3-F1
#
_cell.length_a   1.000
_cell.length_b   1.000
_cell.length_c   1.000
_cell.angle_alpha   90.00
_cell.angle_beta   90.00
_cell.angle_gamma   90.00
#
_symmetry.space_group_name_H-M   'P 1'
#
loop_
_entity.id
_entity.type
_entity.pdbx_description
1 polymer ?
#
loop_
_entity_poly.entity_id
_entity_poly.type
_entity_poly.pdbx_seq_one_letter_code
_entity_poly.pdbx_strand_id
1 'polypeptide(L)'
;MSQMGFAVPGFTTARENSEAEIFWGPLELRHLHNGLISGAARDTANSPTTVLRPGLVLGLITASNLYAQYSPTATDGTAVARAIALLECRATDIDGNNQNRLMPIAVGGPIKAANLIGLDSLARRQLANNFLFDDDLPGRQFLGGPLKEVAKTADYSVVAADNGTLFTTTAAAGNVVFTLPTIARGLMFEFLNVVDFNMTVASAAGDDMVSINDASADSIAFSTGSQKIGGHVIVHSNDAGTKWYVRNLSPGNTITTAT
;
A
#
# COMPACT_ATOMS: atom_id res chain seq x y z
N MET A 1 -20.74 -41.73 34.75
CA MET A 1 -19.98 -40.58 35.29
C MET A 1 -19.06 -40.09 34.18
N SER A 2 -19.46 -39.02 33.48
CA SER A 2 -18.69 -38.41 32.40
C SER A 2 -17.80 -37.33 33.00
N GLN A 3 -16.49 -37.49 32.89
CA GLN A 3 -15.47 -36.61 33.46
C GLN A 3 -15.36 -35.37 32.56
N MET A 4 -16.01 -34.26 32.95
CA MET A 4 -15.81 -32.97 32.30
C MET A 4 -14.45 -32.40 32.72
N GLY A 5 -13.50 -32.40 31.78
CA GLY A 5 -12.23 -31.70 31.94
C GLY A 5 -12.46 -30.19 32.04
N PHE A 6 -12.09 -29.60 33.18
CA PHE A 6 -11.99 -28.16 33.35
C PHE A 6 -10.84 -27.63 32.47
N ALA A 7 -11.17 -27.02 31.34
CA ALA A 7 -10.23 -26.19 30.59
C ALA A 7 -10.17 -24.80 31.23
N VAL A 8 -8.95 -24.35 31.57
CA VAL A 8 -8.70 -22.98 32.05
C VAL A 8 -9.02 -22.00 30.93
N PRO A 9 -9.90 -21.00 31.15
CA PRO A 9 -10.17 -19.97 30.15
C PRO A 9 -8.89 -19.17 29.87
N GLY A 10 -8.37 -19.24 28.64
CA GLY A 10 -7.24 -18.40 28.20
C GLY A 10 -6.18 -19.11 27.36
N PHE A 11 -6.12 -20.44 27.34
CA PHE A 11 -5.27 -21.19 26.42
C PHE A 11 -6.10 -22.29 25.77
N THR A 12 -6.53 -22.04 24.53
CA THR A 12 -7.15 -23.08 23.69
C THR A 12 -6.08 -23.84 22.92
N THR A 13 -6.46 -25.04 22.51
CA THR A 13 -5.71 -26.06 21.77
C THR A 13 -4.75 -25.51 20.73
N ALA A 14 -3.51 -26.01 20.76
CA ALA A 14 -2.38 -25.75 19.86
C ALA A 14 -2.74 -25.08 18.52
N ARG A 15 -2.42 -23.78 18.41
CA ARG A 15 -2.14 -23.10 17.14
C ARG A 15 -0.63 -23.09 16.87
N GLU A 16 0.00 -24.24 16.97
CA GLU A 16 1.33 -24.47 16.39
C GLU A 16 1.15 -24.75 14.89
N ASN A 17 0.91 -23.69 14.12
CA ASN A 17 1.16 -23.59 12.68
C ASN A 17 0.87 -22.14 12.29
N SER A 18 1.93 -21.33 12.31
CA SER A 18 1.98 -19.87 12.17
C SER A 18 1.78 -19.06 13.46
N GLU A 19 2.67 -19.23 14.44
CA GLU A 19 3.24 -18.00 15.02
C GLU A 19 4.04 -17.38 13.88
N ALA A 20 3.38 -16.50 13.12
CA ALA A 20 4.04 -15.81 12.03
C ALA A 20 5.19 -15.02 12.66
N GLU A 21 6.43 -15.45 12.42
CA GLU A 21 7.59 -14.72 12.88
C GLU A 21 7.58 -13.38 12.15
N ILE A 22 7.03 -12.34 12.79
CA ILE A 22 6.82 -11.02 12.19
C ILE A 22 8.17 -10.33 11.95
N PHE A 23 9.15 -10.58 12.81
CA PHE A 23 10.47 -9.96 12.70
C PHE A 23 11.46 -10.86 11.96
N TRP A 24 12.49 -10.25 11.39
CA TRP A 24 13.70 -10.95 10.96
C TRP A 24 14.93 -10.33 11.62
N GLY A 25 16.03 -11.07 11.76
CA GLY A 25 17.25 -10.54 12.38
C GLY A 25 17.20 -10.42 13.93
N PRO A 26 18.23 -9.77 14.51
CA PRO A 26 18.47 -9.78 15.95
C PRO A 26 17.40 -8.98 16.72
N LEU A 27 17.15 -9.40 17.98
CA LEU A 27 16.17 -8.78 18.88
C LEU A 27 16.45 -7.29 19.14
N GLU A 28 17.72 -6.88 19.09
CA GLU A 28 18.16 -5.51 19.38
C GLU A 28 17.65 -4.47 18.38
N LEU A 29 17.32 -4.90 17.16
CA LEU A 29 16.79 -4.00 16.12
C LEU A 29 15.27 -3.83 16.21
N ARG A 30 14.60 -4.50 17.15
CA ARG A 30 13.14 -4.46 17.30
C ARG A 30 12.76 -3.29 18.21
N HIS A 31 11.99 -2.34 17.69
CA HIS A 31 11.44 -1.25 18.48
C HIS A 31 10.02 -1.57 18.91
N LEU A 32 9.87 -1.99 20.16
CA LEU A 32 8.61 -2.39 20.76
C LEU A 32 8.10 -1.31 21.70
N HIS A 33 6.78 -1.11 21.72
CA HIS A 33 6.11 -0.20 22.63
C HIS A 33 4.83 -0.84 23.16
N ASN A 34 4.38 -0.46 24.35
CA ASN A 34 3.07 -0.87 24.85
C ASN A 34 2.02 0.14 24.39
N GLY A 35 1.17 -0.26 23.46
CA GLY A 35 0.09 0.56 22.91
C GLY A 35 -1.26 0.17 23.51
N LEU A 36 -2.12 1.17 23.77
CA LEU A 36 -3.50 0.93 24.15
C LEU A 36 -4.35 0.78 22.89
N ILE A 37 -4.83 -0.44 22.61
CA ILE A 37 -5.75 -0.72 21.52
C ILE A 37 -7.17 -0.36 21.94
N SER A 38 -7.91 0.27 21.03
CA SER A 38 -9.33 0.58 21.17
C SER A 38 -10.18 -0.69 21.28
N GLY A 39 -11.11 -0.73 22.24
CA GLY A 39 -12.11 -1.80 22.33
C GLY A 39 -13.07 -1.87 21.13
N ALA A 40 -13.12 -0.81 20.33
CA ALA A 40 -13.88 -0.78 19.07
C ALA A 40 -13.08 -1.32 17.87
N ALA A 41 -11.80 -1.68 18.05
CA ALA A 41 -10.99 -2.20 16.96
C ALA A 41 -11.55 -3.54 16.43
N ARG A 42 -11.49 -3.74 15.10
CA ARG A 42 -12.00 -4.92 14.40
C ARG A 42 -11.04 -5.39 13.32
N ASP A 43 -10.81 -6.69 13.24
CA ASP A 43 -10.17 -7.33 12.11
C ASP A 43 -11.27 -7.87 11.17
N THR A 44 -11.63 -7.07 10.17
CA THR A 44 -12.74 -7.35 9.25
C THR A 44 -12.55 -8.66 8.46
N ALA A 45 -11.31 -9.11 8.28
CA ALA A 45 -10.99 -10.34 7.55
C ALA A 45 -10.89 -11.57 8.47
N ASN A 46 -11.18 -11.44 9.77
CA ASN A 46 -11.19 -12.53 10.74
C ASN A 46 -12.61 -12.90 11.18
N SER A 47 -12.80 -14.14 11.62
CA SER A 47 -14.05 -14.60 12.26
C SER A 47 -13.70 -15.30 13.57
N PRO A 48 -14.07 -14.74 14.75
CA PRO A 48 -14.82 -13.49 14.95
C PRO A 48 -13.99 -12.22 14.70
N THR A 49 -14.64 -11.15 14.20
CA THR A 49 -13.97 -9.87 13.86
C THR A 49 -13.45 -9.10 15.07
N THR A 50 -13.85 -9.49 16.29
CA THR A 50 -13.40 -8.90 17.55
C THR A 50 -12.05 -9.42 18.02
N VAL A 51 -11.51 -10.46 17.37
CA VAL A 51 -10.17 -10.99 17.64
C VAL A 51 -9.20 -10.42 16.61
N LEU A 52 -8.27 -9.61 17.09
CA LEU A 52 -7.20 -9.02 16.30
C LEU A 52 -6.05 -10.00 16.21
N ARG A 53 -5.66 -10.37 14.98
CA ARG A 53 -4.57 -11.31 14.73
C ARG A 53 -3.20 -10.63 14.84
N PRO A 54 -2.14 -11.36 15.24
CA PRO A 54 -0.78 -10.87 15.14
C PRO A 54 -0.44 -10.54 13.67
N GLY A 55 0.37 -9.50 13.45
CA GLY A 55 0.71 -8.98 12.12
C GLY A 55 -0.28 -7.95 11.58
N LEU A 56 -1.40 -7.68 12.26
CA LEU A 56 -2.35 -6.65 11.85
C LEU A 56 -1.71 -5.26 11.89
N VAL A 57 -1.78 -4.53 10.77
CA VAL A 57 -1.34 -3.14 10.69
C VAL A 57 -2.32 -2.23 11.44
N LEU A 58 -1.77 -1.35 12.28
CA LEU A 58 -2.51 -0.47 13.16
C LEU A 58 -2.29 1.01 12.78
N GLY A 59 -3.37 1.78 12.85
CA GLY A 59 -3.34 3.24 12.85
C GLY A 59 -3.63 3.79 14.25
N LEU A 60 -3.35 5.08 14.45
CA LEU A 60 -3.63 5.78 15.71
C LEU A 60 -4.87 6.66 15.53
N ILE A 61 -5.87 6.49 16.39
CA ILE A 61 -7.03 7.38 16.45
C ILE A 61 -6.58 8.71 17.05
N THR A 62 -6.65 9.79 16.29
CA THR A 62 -6.13 11.12 16.68
C THR A 62 -6.82 11.67 17.93
N ALA A 63 -8.13 11.44 18.06
CA ALA A 63 -8.92 12.01 19.15
C ALA A 63 -8.68 11.31 20.51
N SER A 64 -8.48 9.99 20.49
CA SER A 64 -8.39 9.17 21.70
C SER A 64 -6.98 8.67 22.01
N ASN A 65 -6.03 8.83 21.07
CA ASN A 65 -4.68 8.25 21.12
C ASN A 65 -4.69 6.74 21.34
N LEU A 66 -5.74 6.07 20.88
CA LEU A 66 -5.87 4.61 20.89
C LEU A 66 -5.51 4.06 19.54
N TYR A 67 -4.83 2.92 19.52
CA TYR A 67 -4.55 2.19 18.29
C TYR A 67 -5.78 1.41 17.85
N ALA A 68 -6.04 1.37 16.55
CA ALA A 68 -7.09 0.56 15.94
C ALA A 68 -6.61 0.02 14.59
N GLN A 69 -7.41 -0.85 13.96
CA GLN A 69 -7.08 -1.39 12.65
C GLN A 69 -6.81 -0.26 11.65
N TYR A 70 -5.77 -0.42 10.84
CA TYR A 70 -5.50 0.49 9.74
C TYR A 70 -6.69 0.54 8.78
N SER A 71 -7.16 1.75 8.48
CA SER A 71 -8.28 1.99 7.58
C SER A 71 -7.97 3.19 6.69
N PRO A 72 -7.47 3.00 5.46
CA PRO A 72 -6.97 4.08 4.59
C PRO A 72 -8.02 5.14 4.21
N THR A 73 -9.31 4.84 4.33
CA THR A 73 -10.40 5.78 4.06
C THR A 73 -10.97 6.43 5.32
N ALA A 74 -10.47 6.09 6.50
CA ALA A 74 -10.97 6.65 7.75
C ALA A 74 -10.46 8.08 7.98
N THR A 75 -11.30 8.93 8.56
CA THR A 75 -10.97 10.33 8.88
C THR A 75 -10.54 10.52 10.33
N ASP A 76 -10.52 9.44 11.12
CA ASP A 76 -10.24 9.43 12.56
C ASP A 76 -8.74 9.35 12.90
N GLY A 77 -7.87 9.30 11.89
CA GLY A 77 -6.41 9.14 12.02
C GLY A 77 -5.91 7.72 11.72
N THR A 78 -6.79 6.72 11.69
CA THR A 78 -6.42 5.33 11.39
C THR A 78 -6.04 5.09 9.92
N ALA A 79 -6.25 6.10 9.05
CA ALA A 79 -5.77 6.10 7.67
C ALA A 79 -4.25 6.21 7.51
N VAL A 80 -3.52 6.42 8.61
CA VAL A 80 -2.06 6.39 8.59
C VAL A 80 -1.56 5.21 9.42
N ALA A 81 -0.86 4.29 8.77
CA ALA A 81 -0.21 3.15 9.42
C ALA A 81 0.92 3.65 10.34
N ARG A 82 0.97 3.09 11.55
CA ARG A 82 1.87 3.54 12.63
C ARG A 82 2.53 2.40 13.38
N ALA A 83 1.85 1.26 13.50
CA ALA A 83 2.31 0.16 14.33
C ALA A 83 1.80 -1.19 13.79
N ILE A 84 2.30 -2.28 14.37
CA ILE A 84 1.89 -3.65 14.05
C ILE A 84 1.54 -4.38 15.35
N ALA A 85 0.40 -5.07 15.37
CA ALA A 85 -0.01 -5.91 16.49
C ALA A 85 0.90 -7.14 16.59
N LEU A 86 1.48 -7.42 17.76
CA LEU A 86 2.39 -8.54 17.96
C LEU A 86 1.75 -9.79 18.54
N LEU A 87 0.69 -9.59 19.32
CA LEU A 87 -0.03 -10.66 19.99
C LEU A 87 -1.48 -10.65 19.54
N GLU A 88 -2.10 -11.83 19.56
CA GLU A 88 -3.53 -11.94 19.40
C GLU A 88 -4.24 -11.26 20.57
N CYS A 89 -5.28 -10.48 20.28
CA CYS A 89 -6.07 -9.85 21.33
C CYS A 89 -7.54 -9.75 20.95
N ARG A 90 -8.41 -10.08 21.91
CA ARG A 90 -9.84 -9.84 21.79
C ARG A 90 -10.17 -8.42 22.28
N ALA A 91 -10.73 -7.61 21.38
CA ALA A 91 -11.14 -6.22 21.65
C ALA A 91 -12.40 -6.11 22.53
N THR A 92 -13.10 -7.23 22.75
CA THR A 92 -14.24 -7.32 23.66
C THR A 92 -13.90 -8.08 24.94
N ASP A 93 -14.64 -7.84 26.02
CA ASP A 93 -14.64 -8.71 27.19
C ASP A 93 -15.46 -10.00 26.95
N ILE A 94 -15.57 -10.82 28.00
CA ILE A 94 -16.33 -12.07 27.98
C ILE A 94 -17.82 -11.83 27.75
N ASP A 95 -18.35 -10.69 28.20
CA ASP A 95 -19.74 -10.27 28.07
C ASP A 95 -20.04 -9.57 26.73
N GLY A 96 -19.01 -9.38 25.89
CA GLY A 96 -19.14 -8.80 24.56
C GLY A 96 -19.03 -7.27 24.50
N ASN A 97 -18.72 -6.60 25.61
CA ASN A 97 -18.53 -5.15 25.63
C ASN A 97 -17.15 -4.77 25.09
N ASN A 98 -17.08 -3.64 24.38
CA ASN A 98 -15.83 -3.07 23.91
C ASN A 98 -14.97 -2.65 25.10
N GLN A 99 -13.73 -3.15 25.15
CA GLN A 99 -12.79 -2.81 26.21
C GLN A 99 -11.42 -2.52 25.63
N ASN A 100 -10.80 -1.43 26.09
CA ASN A 100 -9.43 -1.09 25.67
C ASN A 100 -8.44 -2.12 26.22
N ARG A 101 -7.39 -2.41 25.45
CA ARG A 101 -6.43 -3.47 25.75
C ARG A 101 -5.02 -2.93 25.59
N LEU A 102 -4.23 -2.99 26.66
CA LEU A 102 -2.82 -2.66 26.59
C LEU A 102 -2.08 -3.88 26.06
N MET A 103 -1.34 -3.72 24.96
CA MET A 103 -0.55 -4.82 24.39
C MET A 103 0.78 -4.32 23.82
N PRO A 104 1.79 -5.19 23.75
CA PRO A 104 2.99 -4.88 23.00
C PRO A 104 2.66 -4.77 21.50
N ILE A 105 3.11 -3.68 20.90
CA ILE A 105 3.04 -3.38 19.47
C ILE A 105 4.44 -3.12 18.95
N ALA A 106 4.69 -3.43 17.68
CA ALA A 106 5.90 -2.98 17.01
C ALA A 106 5.68 -1.55 16.50
N VAL A 107 6.68 -0.69 16.70
CA VAL A 107 6.72 0.68 16.17
C VAL A 107 7.90 0.89 15.21
N GLY A 108 8.85 -0.05 15.19
CA GLY A 108 9.92 -0.10 14.21
C GLY A 108 10.72 -1.40 14.25
N GLY A 109 11.64 -1.53 13.30
CA GLY A 109 12.56 -2.65 13.17
C GLY A 109 12.35 -3.50 11.91
N PRO A 110 13.16 -4.57 11.77
CA PRO A 110 13.11 -5.48 10.63
C PRO A 110 11.90 -6.42 10.67
N ILE A 111 10.97 -6.27 9.72
CA ILE A 111 9.71 -7.03 9.65
C ILE A 111 9.55 -7.79 8.32
N LYS A 112 8.87 -8.94 8.36
CA LYS A 112 8.56 -9.76 7.20
C LYS A 112 7.24 -9.34 6.59
N ALA A 113 7.28 -8.77 5.39
CA ALA A 113 6.10 -8.17 4.75
C ALA A 113 4.97 -9.19 4.50
N ALA A 114 5.34 -10.44 4.16
CA ALA A 114 4.39 -11.52 3.87
C ALA A 114 3.52 -11.93 5.07
N ASN A 115 3.98 -11.64 6.30
CA ASN A 115 3.30 -12.00 7.53
C ASN A 115 2.38 -10.88 8.06
N LEU A 116 2.29 -9.75 7.35
CA LEU A 116 1.49 -8.60 7.76
C LEU A 116 0.10 -8.63 7.13
N ILE A 117 -0.89 -8.26 7.94
CA ILE A 117 -2.30 -8.24 7.56
C ILE A 117 -2.73 -6.78 7.38
N GLY A 118 -3.31 -6.46 6.23
CA GLY A 118 -3.73 -5.09 5.89
C GLY A 118 -2.59 -4.19 5.38
N LEU A 119 -1.46 -4.78 4.98
CA LEU A 119 -0.35 -4.05 4.36
C LEU A 119 -0.65 -3.80 2.87
N ASP A 120 -1.06 -2.57 2.53
CA ASP A 120 -1.07 -2.09 1.15
C ASP A 120 0.18 -1.25 0.83
N SER A 121 0.37 -0.84 -0.43
CA SER A 121 1.54 -0.06 -0.85
C SER A 121 1.63 1.31 -0.16
N LEU A 122 0.50 1.86 0.29
CA LEU A 122 0.45 3.13 1.02
C LEU A 122 0.88 2.93 2.49
N ALA A 123 0.32 1.94 3.18
CA ALA A 123 0.71 1.54 4.52
C ALA A 123 2.20 1.17 4.57
N ARG A 124 2.70 0.47 3.54
CA ARG A 124 4.12 0.16 3.38
C ARG A 124 4.97 1.43 3.36
N ARG A 125 4.57 2.43 2.57
CA ARG A 125 5.26 3.73 2.50
C ARG A 125 5.23 4.48 3.83
N GLN A 126 4.11 4.44 4.53
CA GLN A 126 3.94 5.10 5.82
C GLN A 126 4.78 4.44 6.93
N LEU A 127 4.98 3.12 6.86
CA LEU A 127 5.76 2.36 7.84
C LEU A 127 7.26 2.37 7.54
N ALA A 128 7.68 2.58 6.29
CA ALA A 128 9.08 2.47 5.87
C ALA A 128 10.07 3.42 6.54
N ASN A 129 9.60 4.48 7.20
CA ASN A 129 10.48 5.35 7.97
C ASN A 129 11.03 4.66 9.24
N ASN A 130 10.24 3.78 9.84
CA ASN A 130 10.60 3.12 11.11
C ASN A 130 10.83 1.62 10.96
N PHE A 131 10.32 1.02 9.88
CA PHE A 131 10.39 -0.41 9.61
C PHE A 131 11.25 -0.71 8.38
N LEU A 132 12.03 -1.78 8.48
CA LEU A 132 12.75 -2.34 7.34
C LEU A 132 12.05 -3.63 6.91
N PHE A 133 11.55 -3.67 5.68
CA PHE A 133 10.89 -4.87 5.15
C PHE A 133 11.93 -5.85 4.60
N ASP A 134 11.69 -7.15 4.73
CA ASP A 134 12.55 -8.21 4.18
C ASP A 134 12.54 -8.28 2.64
N ASP A 135 11.43 -7.85 2.04
CA ASP A 135 11.24 -7.75 0.59
C ASP A 135 11.73 -6.42 0.00
N ASP A 136 12.13 -5.47 0.84
CA ASP A 136 12.61 -4.15 0.42
C ASP A 136 14.11 -4.01 0.72
N LEU A 137 14.94 -3.97 -0.32
CA LEU A 137 16.37 -3.74 -0.15
C LEU A 137 16.59 -2.36 0.50
N PRO A 138 17.41 -2.24 1.57
CA PRO A 138 17.60 -1.00 2.30
C PRO A 138 18.11 0.11 1.37
N GLY A 139 17.26 1.10 1.09
CA GLY A 139 17.63 2.30 0.33
C GLY A 139 16.53 3.03 -0.44
N ARG A 140 15.26 2.61 -0.41
CA ARG A 140 14.33 2.92 -1.53
C ARG A 140 13.11 3.80 -1.29
N GLN A 141 12.91 4.40 -0.12
CA GLN A 141 11.63 5.11 0.13
C GLN A 141 11.70 6.61 0.44
N PHE A 142 12.89 7.23 0.49
CA PHE A 142 12.95 8.60 0.98
C PHE A 142 12.66 9.70 -0.07
N LEU A 143 12.68 9.40 -1.39
CA LEU A 143 12.59 10.43 -2.42
C LEU A 143 11.66 10.15 -3.60
N GLY A 144 10.74 9.19 -3.48
CA GLY A 144 9.61 9.03 -4.42
C GLY A 144 9.93 8.86 -5.91
N GLY A 145 11.17 8.50 -6.26
CA GLY A 145 11.59 8.25 -7.65
C GLY A 145 11.49 6.78 -8.05
N PRO A 146 11.75 6.46 -9.33
CA PRO A 146 11.59 5.11 -9.85
C PRO A 146 12.66 4.14 -9.31
N LEU A 147 12.19 2.96 -8.94
CA LEU A 147 12.92 1.80 -8.45
C LEU A 147 13.71 1.09 -9.55
N LYS A 148 13.20 1.05 -10.77
CA LYS A 148 13.86 0.40 -11.91
C LYS A 148 13.43 1.11 -13.20
N GLU A 149 14.29 1.10 -14.20
CA GLU A 149 13.95 1.54 -15.56
C GLU A 149 13.73 0.30 -16.44
N VAL A 150 12.66 0.30 -17.22
CA VAL A 150 12.35 -0.77 -18.19
C VAL A 150 11.94 -0.16 -19.52
N ALA A 151 12.73 -0.42 -20.56
CA ALA A 151 12.38 -0.03 -21.92
C ALA A 151 11.30 -0.96 -22.50
N LYS A 152 10.29 -0.39 -23.18
CA LYS A 152 9.27 -1.11 -23.93
C LYS A 152 9.26 -0.59 -25.37
N THR A 153 9.42 -1.52 -26.31
CA THR A 153 9.44 -1.23 -27.76
C THR A 153 8.09 -1.42 -28.44
N ALA A 154 7.07 -1.83 -27.69
CA ALA A 154 5.71 -2.11 -28.12
C ALA A 154 4.75 -1.92 -26.93
N ASP A 155 3.44 -2.00 -27.20
CA ASP A 155 2.39 -1.87 -26.20
C ASP A 155 2.61 -2.80 -25.00
N TYR A 156 2.27 -2.30 -23.81
CA TYR A 156 2.49 -3.02 -22.56
C TYR A 156 1.36 -2.79 -21.56
N SER A 157 0.81 -3.89 -21.06
CA SER A 157 -0.09 -3.87 -19.90
C SER A 157 0.74 -3.85 -18.63
N VAL A 158 0.75 -2.71 -17.95
CA VAL A 158 1.44 -2.51 -16.68
C VAL A 158 0.75 -3.31 -15.60
N VAL A 159 1.51 -4.00 -14.75
CA VAL A 159 0.99 -4.77 -13.62
C VAL A 159 1.26 -4.07 -12.30
N ALA A 160 0.48 -4.38 -11.26
CA ALA A 160 0.70 -3.80 -9.93
C ALA A 160 2.10 -4.10 -9.36
N ALA A 161 2.73 -5.21 -9.78
CA ALA A 161 4.10 -5.56 -9.40
C ALA A 161 5.17 -4.63 -10.02
N ASP A 162 4.82 -3.84 -11.04
CA ASP A 162 5.70 -2.81 -11.60
C ASP A 162 5.63 -1.49 -10.82
N ASN A 163 5.02 -1.48 -9.62
CA ASN A 163 4.96 -0.27 -8.80
C ASN A 163 6.34 0.33 -8.58
N GLY A 164 6.45 1.64 -8.81
CA GLY A 164 7.71 2.38 -8.77
C GLY A 164 8.59 2.18 -10.00
N THR A 165 8.10 1.68 -11.13
CA THR A 165 8.92 1.53 -12.36
C THR A 165 8.85 2.79 -13.22
N LEU A 166 10.01 3.18 -13.78
CA LEU A 166 10.09 4.08 -14.93
C LEU A 166 10.05 3.25 -16.21
N PHE A 167 9.03 3.47 -17.03
CA PHE A 167 8.94 2.90 -18.36
C PHE A 167 9.48 3.88 -19.39
N THR A 168 10.39 3.40 -20.25
CA THR A 168 10.91 4.19 -21.37
C THR A 168 10.50 3.58 -22.71
N THR A 169 10.35 4.42 -23.74
CA THR A 169 10.09 3.96 -25.12
C THR A 169 11.37 3.76 -25.94
N THR A 170 12.51 3.62 -25.25
CA THR A 170 13.82 3.43 -25.87
C THR A 170 13.78 2.28 -26.88
N ALA A 171 14.25 2.54 -28.11
CA ALA A 171 14.26 1.61 -29.23
C ALA A 171 12.88 1.18 -29.78
N ALA A 172 11.79 1.87 -29.42
CA ALA A 172 10.50 1.65 -30.08
C ALA A 172 10.56 2.10 -31.55
N ALA A 173 10.04 1.26 -32.45
CA ALA A 173 9.97 1.52 -33.90
C ALA A 173 8.56 1.96 -34.36
N GLY A 174 7.69 2.26 -33.41
CA GLY A 174 6.31 2.67 -33.61
C GLY A 174 5.71 3.28 -32.35
N ASN A 175 4.43 3.60 -32.41
CA ASN A 175 3.69 4.11 -31.26
C ASN A 175 3.65 3.05 -30.15
N VAL A 176 3.63 3.51 -28.90
CA VAL A 176 3.59 2.64 -27.72
C VAL A 176 2.45 3.07 -26.82
N VAL A 177 1.58 2.12 -26.48
CA VAL A 177 0.50 2.28 -25.52
C VAL A 177 0.82 1.51 -24.24
N PHE A 178 0.86 2.23 -23.13
CA PHE A 178 0.92 1.66 -21.80
C PHE A 178 -0.49 1.60 -21.22
N THR A 179 -0.97 0.41 -20.90
CA THR A 179 -2.27 0.24 -20.23
C THR A 179 -2.03 0.04 -18.73
N LEU A 180 -2.58 0.95 -17.91
CA LEU A 180 -2.47 0.89 -16.45
C LEU A 180 -3.24 -0.31 -15.88
N PRO A 181 -2.80 -0.89 -14.74
CA PRO A 181 -3.54 -1.96 -14.09
C PRO A 181 -4.84 -1.44 -13.47
N THR A 182 -5.66 -2.35 -12.93
CA THR A 182 -6.75 -1.98 -12.01
C THR A 182 -6.21 -1.10 -10.88
N ILE A 183 -6.89 0.01 -10.61
CA ILE A 183 -6.48 0.94 -9.56
C ILE A 183 -6.41 0.22 -8.22
N ALA A 184 -5.28 0.39 -7.54
CA ALA A 184 -5.09 -0.01 -6.16
C ALA A 184 -4.31 1.09 -5.42
N ARG A 185 -4.43 1.12 -4.09
CA ARG A 185 -3.82 2.16 -3.24
C ARG A 185 -2.31 2.12 -3.28
N GLY A 186 -1.70 3.30 -3.33
CA GLY A 186 -0.25 3.50 -3.26
C GLY A 186 0.53 3.07 -4.51
N LEU A 187 -0.15 2.83 -5.63
CA LEU A 187 0.49 2.56 -6.91
C LEU A 187 1.01 3.85 -7.55
N MET A 188 2.21 3.79 -8.09
CA MET A 188 2.87 4.88 -8.80
C MET A 188 3.74 4.33 -9.93
N PHE A 189 3.63 4.94 -11.10
CA PHE A 189 4.39 4.60 -12.29
C PHE A 189 4.90 5.88 -12.95
N GLU A 190 6.07 5.80 -13.56
CA GLU A 190 6.61 6.89 -14.36
C GLU A 190 6.76 6.44 -15.82
N PHE A 191 6.52 7.36 -16.75
CA PHE A 191 6.64 7.09 -18.18
C PHE A 191 7.42 8.21 -18.84
N LEU A 192 8.46 7.85 -19.58
CA LEU A 192 9.31 8.78 -20.32
C LEU A 192 9.41 8.36 -21.79
N ASN A 193 9.00 9.25 -22.68
CA ASN A 193 9.12 9.03 -24.10
C ASN A 193 10.50 9.47 -24.60
N VAL A 194 11.28 8.53 -25.13
CA VAL A 194 12.67 8.77 -25.59
C VAL A 194 12.76 8.81 -27.12
N VAL A 195 11.74 8.32 -27.82
CA VAL A 195 11.69 8.28 -29.30
C VAL A 195 10.65 9.24 -29.87
N ASP A 196 10.77 9.59 -31.16
CA ASP A 196 9.82 10.45 -31.87
C ASP A 196 8.58 9.68 -32.38
N PHE A 197 7.99 8.88 -31.49
CA PHE A 197 6.70 8.22 -31.72
C PHE A 197 5.71 8.64 -30.64
N ASN A 198 4.43 8.42 -30.91
CA ASN A 198 3.41 8.73 -29.92
C ASN A 198 3.50 7.75 -28.76
N MET A 199 3.57 8.29 -27.54
CA MET A 199 3.43 7.51 -26.30
C MET A 199 2.07 7.81 -25.69
N THR A 200 1.27 6.78 -25.46
CA THR A 200 -0.04 6.90 -24.79
C THR A 200 0.00 6.12 -23.47
N VAL A 201 -0.54 6.69 -22.41
CA VAL A 201 -0.83 6.00 -21.15
C VAL A 201 -2.34 6.00 -20.97
N ALA A 202 -2.93 4.81 -20.96
CA ALA A 202 -4.37 4.61 -20.91
C ALA A 202 -4.77 3.86 -19.62
N SER A 203 -5.90 4.23 -19.05
CA SER A 203 -6.53 3.42 -18.01
C SER A 203 -7.16 2.17 -18.60
N ALA A 204 -7.08 1.04 -17.91
CA ALA A 204 -7.81 -0.16 -18.29
C ALA A 204 -9.33 -0.04 -18.10
N ALA A 205 -9.80 0.76 -17.13
CA ALA A 205 -11.21 0.90 -16.82
C ALA A 205 -11.88 2.06 -17.58
N GLY A 206 -11.10 3.08 -17.95
CA GLY A 206 -11.61 4.35 -18.47
C GLY A 206 -12.22 5.24 -17.38
N ASP A 207 -12.44 6.51 -17.70
CA ASP A 207 -13.11 7.54 -16.91
C ASP A 207 -12.55 7.77 -15.49
N ASP A 208 -11.34 7.31 -15.22
CA ASP A 208 -10.76 7.25 -13.88
C ASP A 208 -9.45 8.04 -13.74
N MET A 209 -9.00 8.73 -14.78
CA MET A 209 -7.81 9.58 -14.73
C MET A 209 -8.15 11.06 -14.59
N VAL A 210 -7.47 11.72 -13.66
CA VAL A 210 -7.48 13.17 -13.52
C VAL A 210 -6.19 13.70 -14.14
N SER A 211 -6.35 14.51 -15.19
CA SER A 211 -5.29 15.15 -15.94
C SER A 211 -5.63 16.63 -16.19
N ILE A 212 -4.83 17.34 -16.98
CA ILE A 212 -5.00 18.78 -17.14
C ILE A 212 -6.37 19.09 -17.79
N ASN A 213 -7.19 19.88 -17.10
CA ASN A 213 -8.55 20.26 -17.51
C ASN A 213 -9.54 19.09 -17.73
N ASP A 214 -9.24 17.90 -17.21
CA ASP A 214 -10.11 16.73 -17.34
C ASP A 214 -10.07 15.86 -16.07
N ALA A 215 -11.23 15.61 -15.47
CA ALA A 215 -11.37 14.83 -14.23
C ALA A 215 -11.74 13.34 -14.48
N SER A 216 -11.97 12.97 -15.74
CA SER A 216 -12.40 11.64 -16.16
C SER A 216 -11.78 11.26 -17.51
N ALA A 217 -10.49 11.52 -17.70
CA ALA A 217 -9.79 11.09 -18.90
C ALA A 217 -9.65 9.55 -18.93
N ASP A 218 -9.76 8.97 -20.12
CA ASP A 218 -9.47 7.57 -20.43
C ASP A 218 -7.99 7.35 -20.71
N SER A 219 -7.35 8.34 -21.34
CA SER A 219 -5.94 8.27 -21.70
C SER A 219 -5.28 9.64 -21.75
N ILE A 220 -3.96 9.63 -21.61
CA ILE A 220 -3.08 10.77 -21.90
C ILE A 220 -2.06 10.36 -22.97
N ALA A 221 -1.66 11.29 -23.83
CA ALA A 221 -0.64 11.00 -24.84
C ALA A 221 0.31 12.17 -25.08
N PHE A 222 1.56 11.82 -25.38
CA PHE A 222 2.55 12.72 -25.99
C PHE A 222 2.51 12.48 -27.51
N SER A 223 1.64 13.21 -28.19
CA SER A 223 1.35 13.06 -29.63
C SER A 223 1.68 14.30 -30.46
N THR A 224 1.85 15.45 -29.80
CA THR A 224 2.15 16.73 -30.45
C THR A 224 3.53 16.70 -31.12
N GLY A 225 3.58 17.05 -32.41
CA GLY A 225 4.82 17.13 -33.16
C GLY A 225 5.86 18.03 -32.46
N SER A 226 7.12 17.61 -32.50
CA SER A 226 8.24 18.31 -31.86
C SER A 226 8.17 18.43 -30.32
N GLN A 227 7.22 17.74 -29.67
CA GLN A 227 7.09 17.68 -28.20
C GLN A 227 6.97 16.24 -27.67
N LYS A 228 7.32 15.24 -28.49
CA LYS A 228 7.20 13.82 -28.13
C LYS A 228 8.39 13.33 -27.32
N ILE A 229 9.61 13.59 -27.81
CA ILE A 229 10.84 13.23 -27.12
C ILE A 229 10.96 14.07 -25.85
N GLY A 230 11.29 13.41 -24.73
CA GLY A 230 11.37 14.02 -23.42
C GLY A 230 10.02 14.17 -22.71
N GLY A 231 8.92 13.71 -23.31
CA GLY A 231 7.62 13.67 -22.66
C GLY A 231 7.63 12.73 -21.45
N HIS A 232 7.50 13.30 -20.25
CA HIS A 232 7.63 12.63 -18.96
C HIS A 232 6.42 12.90 -18.09
N VAL A 233 5.82 11.82 -17.59
CA VAL A 233 4.64 11.89 -16.72
C VAL A 233 4.77 10.91 -15.55
N ILE A 234 4.28 11.33 -14.39
CA ILE A 234 4.04 10.45 -13.25
C ILE A 234 2.55 10.20 -13.15
N VAL A 235 2.17 8.94 -13.03
CA VAL A 235 0.80 8.51 -12.74
C VAL A 235 0.80 7.82 -11.39
N HIS A 236 -0.08 8.24 -10.47
CA HIS A 236 -0.20 7.62 -9.15
C HIS A 236 -1.65 7.56 -8.69
N SER A 237 -2.00 6.52 -7.93
CA SER A 237 -3.35 6.37 -7.36
C SER A 237 -3.58 7.40 -6.27
N ASN A 238 -4.81 7.90 -6.14
CA ASN A 238 -5.22 8.61 -4.93
C ASN A 238 -5.26 7.67 -3.71
N ASP A 239 -5.28 8.24 -2.50
CA ASP A 239 -5.28 7.47 -1.25
C ASP A 239 -6.51 6.56 -1.11
N ALA A 240 -7.63 6.95 -1.73
CA ALA A 240 -8.84 6.13 -1.75
C ALA A 240 -8.73 4.89 -2.66
N GLY A 241 -7.84 4.90 -3.65
CA GLY A 241 -7.70 3.84 -4.66
C GLY A 241 -8.82 3.85 -5.70
N THR A 242 -9.30 5.03 -6.09
CA THR A 242 -10.46 5.22 -6.99
C THR A 242 -10.16 6.04 -8.25
N LYS A 243 -9.06 6.80 -8.26
CA LYS A 243 -8.67 7.66 -9.39
C LYS A 243 -7.16 7.62 -9.58
N TRP A 244 -6.72 7.78 -10.82
CA TRP A 244 -5.34 8.08 -11.18
C TRP A 244 -5.12 9.59 -11.21
N TYR A 245 -4.08 10.08 -10.54
CA TYR A 245 -3.59 11.44 -10.64
C TYR A 245 -2.37 11.50 -11.55
N VAL A 246 -2.50 12.28 -12.61
CA VAL A 246 -1.49 12.47 -13.64
C VAL A 246 -0.74 13.78 -13.39
N ARG A 247 0.59 13.71 -13.29
CA ARG A 247 1.47 14.87 -13.14
C ARG A 247 2.46 14.92 -14.29
N ASN A 248 2.34 15.94 -15.13
CA ASN A 248 3.34 16.23 -16.16
C ASN A 248 4.62 16.75 -15.49
N LEU A 249 5.76 16.14 -15.79
CA LEU A 249 7.07 16.60 -15.33
C LEU A 249 7.86 17.35 -16.40
N SER A 250 7.36 17.39 -17.63
CA SER A 250 8.02 18.06 -18.75
C SER A 250 7.54 19.50 -18.89
N PRO A 251 8.41 20.50 -18.65
CA PRO A 251 8.05 21.88 -18.96
C PRO A 251 7.92 22.06 -20.48
N GLY A 252 6.77 22.56 -20.95
CA GLY A 252 6.57 22.96 -22.36
C GLY A 252 5.95 21.92 -23.28
N ASN A 253 5.73 20.67 -22.84
CA ASN A 253 5.08 19.65 -23.66
C ASN A 253 3.57 19.63 -23.41
N THR A 254 2.77 19.59 -24.48
CA THR A 254 1.31 19.47 -24.40
C THR A 254 0.92 18.00 -24.28
N ILE A 255 0.28 17.64 -23.16
CA ILE A 255 -0.40 16.36 -22.99
C ILE A 255 -1.77 16.46 -23.64
N THR A 256 -2.09 15.53 -24.54
CA THR A 256 -3.44 15.36 -25.09
C THR A 256 -4.21 14.36 -24.24
N THR A 257 -5.42 14.73 -23.81
CA THR A 257 -6.34 13.85 -23.07
C THR A 257 -7.39 13.31 -24.03
N ALA A 258 -7.82 12.07 -23.83
CA ALA A 258 -9.00 11.52 -24.49
C ALA A 258 -9.97 11.01 -23.44
N THR A 259 -11.25 11.09 -23.78
CA THR A 259 -12.42 10.65 -23.02
C THR A 259 -13.21 9.66 -23.88
#